data_AF-A0A554LFW3-F1
#
_entry.id   AF-A0A554LFW3-F1
#
_cell.length_a   1.000
_cell.length_b   1.000
_cell.length_c   1.000
_cell.angle_alpha   90.00
_cell.angle_beta   90.00
_cell.angle_gamma   90.00
#
_symmetry.space_group_name_H-M   'P 1'
#
loop_
_entity.id
_entity.type
_entity.pdbx_description
1 polymer ?
#
loop_
_entity_poly.entity_id
_entity_poly.type
_entity_poly.pdbx_seq_one_letter_code
_entity_poly.pdbx_strand_id
1 'polypeptide(L)'
;MEKDSTNYIMGLWKFNDKISIEQLEEVAKKWAAEDPKYLQLYIRRVSKNQFGIGFTYDISDRESKENQLAEYMDPVSDSLKRQFGNDLVGWDIASPVWIVKK
;
A
#
# COMPACT_ATOMS: atom_id res chain seq x y z
N MET A 1 -28.91 -4.81 10.26
CA MET A 1 -27.80 -5.16 9.36
C MET A 1 -26.53 -4.84 10.10
N GLU A 2 -25.84 -5.86 10.61
CA GLU A 2 -24.41 -5.71 10.91
C GLU A 2 -23.75 -5.24 9.62
N LYS A 3 -23.18 -4.03 9.64
CA LYS A 3 -22.19 -3.68 8.64
C LYS A 3 -21.07 -4.69 8.89
N ASP A 4 -20.90 -5.67 8.00
CA ASP A 4 -19.62 -6.36 7.87
C ASP A 4 -18.56 -5.26 7.93
N SER A 5 -17.83 -5.21 9.04
CA SER A 5 -16.88 -4.13 9.31
C SER A 5 -15.64 -4.41 8.50
N THR A 6 -15.78 -4.43 7.18
CA THR A 6 -14.66 -4.63 6.29
C THR A 6 -13.79 -3.41 6.42
N ASN A 7 -12.63 -3.61 7.06
CA ASN A 7 -11.68 -2.56 7.33
C ASN A 7 -10.57 -2.73 6.29
N TYR A 8 -10.29 -1.64 5.58
CA TYR A 8 -9.27 -1.61 4.55
C TYR A 8 -8.29 -0.50 4.85
N ILE A 9 -7.02 -0.79 4.57
CA ILE A 9 -6.00 0.22 4.36
C ILE A 9 -5.90 0.41 2.85
N MET A 10 -6.03 1.64 2.37
CA MET A 10 -5.78 1.96 0.97
C MET A 10 -4.81 3.11 0.89
N GLY A 11 -4.00 3.12 -0.15
CA GLY A 11 -3.09 4.23 -0.36
C GLY A 11 -2.08 4.00 -1.45
N LEU A 12 -1.08 4.86 -1.46
CA LEU A 12 0.03 4.85 -2.39
C LEU A 12 1.35 5.03 -1.66
N TRP A 13 2.30 4.19 -2.02
CA TRP A 13 3.73 4.45 -1.82
C TRP A 13 4.25 5.20 -3.03
N LYS A 14 4.94 6.33 -2.82
CA LYS A 14 5.37 7.25 -3.87
C LYS A 14 6.89 7.18 -4.05
N PHE A 15 7.31 7.10 -5.30
CA PHE A 15 8.71 6.92 -5.69
C PHE A 15 9.14 8.00 -6.67
N ASN A 16 10.43 8.34 -6.65
CA ASN A 16 11.06 9.16 -7.67
C ASN A 16 11.05 8.42 -9.02
N ASP A 17 10.96 9.15 -10.15
CA ASP A 17 10.96 8.57 -11.50
C ASP A 17 12.31 7.96 -11.95
N LYS A 18 13.36 8.08 -11.12
CA LYS A 18 14.58 7.27 -11.24
C LYS A 18 14.33 5.77 -11.06
N ILE A 19 13.31 5.38 -10.30
CA ILE A 19 12.92 3.98 -10.14
C ILE A 19 12.06 3.59 -11.32
N SER A 20 12.45 2.53 -12.03
CA SER A 20 11.74 2.09 -13.22
C SER A 20 10.40 1.45 -12.87
N ILE A 21 9.45 1.47 -13.81
CA ILE A 21 8.15 0.82 -13.63
C ILE A 21 8.34 -0.68 -13.37
N GLU A 22 9.30 -1.31 -14.03
CA GLU A 22 9.62 -2.74 -13.88
C GLU A 22 10.06 -3.06 -12.45
N GLN A 23 10.88 -2.22 -11.82
CA GLN A 23 11.28 -2.41 -10.42
C GLN A 23 10.09 -2.28 -9.47
N LEU A 24 9.18 -1.34 -9.74
CA LEU A 24 7.95 -1.20 -8.96
C LEU A 24 7.00 -2.39 -9.17
N GLU A 25 6.94 -2.93 -10.39
CA GLU A 25 6.17 -4.14 -10.70
C GLU A 25 6.70 -5.35 -9.97
N GLU A 26 8.02 -5.53 -9.90
CA GLU A 26 8.63 -6.62 -9.15
C GLU A 26 8.24 -6.58 -7.67
N VAL A 27 8.25 -5.39 -7.06
CA VAL A 27 7.80 -5.20 -5.66
C VAL A 27 6.32 -5.55 -5.52
N ALA A 28 5.45 -5.03 -6.40
CA ALA A 28 4.02 -5.31 -6.34
C ALA A 28 3.72 -6.80 -6.56
N LYS A 29 4.39 -7.46 -7.52
CA LYS A 29 4.27 -8.90 -7.78
C LYS A 29 4.72 -9.72 -6.58
N LYS A 30 5.81 -9.31 -5.91
CA LYS A 30 6.28 -9.95 -4.68
C LYS A 30 5.24 -9.85 -3.56
N TRP A 31 4.71 -8.65 -3.30
CA TRP A 31 3.64 -8.47 -2.31
C TRP A 31 2.41 -9.32 -2.61
N ALA A 32 1.98 -9.38 -3.87
CA ALA A 32 0.84 -10.19 -4.30
C ALA A 32 1.08 -11.70 -4.08
N ALA A 33 2.32 -12.17 -4.21
CA ALA A 33 2.67 -13.58 -4.04
C ALA A 33 2.83 -13.97 -2.55
N GLU A 34 3.29 -13.05 -1.71
CA GLU A 34 3.64 -13.31 -0.31
C GLU A 34 2.47 -13.08 0.66
N ASP A 35 1.56 -12.14 0.35
CA ASP A 35 0.49 -11.77 1.26
C ASP A 35 -0.89 -11.66 0.54
N PRO A 36 -1.82 -12.61 0.78
CA PRO A 36 -3.14 -12.61 0.16
C PRO A 36 -4.03 -11.47 0.63
N LYS A 37 -3.64 -10.69 1.66
CA LYS A 37 -4.39 -9.52 2.12
C LYS A 37 -4.31 -8.34 1.16
N TYR A 38 -3.38 -8.34 0.21
CA TYR A 38 -3.39 -7.39 -0.89
C TYR A 38 -4.49 -7.72 -1.91
N LEU A 39 -5.62 -7.01 -1.80
CA LEU A 39 -6.78 -7.23 -2.67
C LEU A 39 -6.63 -6.59 -4.05
N GLN A 40 -5.90 -5.48 -4.12
CA GLN A 40 -5.60 -4.77 -5.36
C GLN A 40 -4.21 -4.16 -5.25
N LEU A 41 -3.44 -4.29 -6.34
CA LEU A 41 -2.14 -3.65 -6.51
C LEU A 41 -2.06 -3.09 -7.92
N TYR A 42 -1.60 -1.85 -8.04
CA TYR A 42 -1.45 -1.19 -9.33
C TYR A 42 -0.31 -0.18 -9.28
N ILE A 43 0.23 0.15 -10.44
CA ILE A 43 1.23 1.21 -10.60
C ILE A 43 0.58 2.34 -11.37
N ARG A 44 0.77 3.57 -10.90
CA ARG A 44 0.33 4.76 -11.63
C ARG A 44 1.34 5.87 -11.54
N ARG A 45 1.26 6.79 -12.50
CA ARG A 45 1.92 8.09 -12.40
C ARG A 45 1.23 8.92 -11.32
N VAL A 46 2.02 9.50 -10.41
CA VAL A 46 1.53 10.33 -9.30
C VAL A 46 1.72 11.81 -9.63
N SER A 47 2.87 12.18 -10.20
CA SER A 47 3.18 13.53 -10.66
C SER A 47 4.15 13.49 -11.84
N LYS A 48 4.67 14.65 -12.27
CA LYS A 48 5.58 14.72 -13.43
C LYS A 48 6.78 13.78 -13.28
N ASN A 49 7.35 13.69 -12.08
CA ASN A 49 8.58 12.94 -11.81
C ASN A 49 8.39 11.88 -10.71
N GLN A 50 7.18 11.33 -10.59
CA GLN A 50 6.88 10.34 -9.56
C GLN A 50 5.91 9.28 -10.07
N PHE A 51 6.23 8.04 -9.70
CA PHE A 51 5.34 6.89 -9.80
C PHE A 51 4.90 6.46 -8.41
N GLY A 52 3.86 5.63 -8.34
CA GLY A 52 3.44 5.05 -7.08
C GLY A 52 2.83 3.69 -7.23
N ILE A 53 3.09 2.85 -6.23
CA ILE A 53 2.42 1.56 -6.05
C ILE A 53 1.18 1.83 -5.19
N GLY A 54 0.02 1.77 -5.81
CA GLY A 54 -1.27 1.87 -5.15
C GLY A 54 -1.75 0.50 -4.70
N PHE A 55 -2.41 0.46 -3.54
CA PHE A 55 -2.84 -0.79 -2.93
C PHE A 55 -4.19 -0.68 -2.20
N THR A 56 -4.84 -1.84 -2.05
CA THR A 56 -5.92 -2.09 -1.09
C THR A 56 -5.53 -3.30 -0.25
N TYR A 57 -5.51 -3.15 1.08
CA TYR A 57 -5.08 -4.17 2.02
C TYR A 57 -6.18 -4.49 3.03
N ASP A 58 -6.49 -5.78 3.20
CA ASP A 58 -7.54 -6.28 4.09
C ASP A 58 -7.05 -6.44 5.53
N ILE A 59 -7.73 -5.77 6.47
CA ILE A 59 -7.46 -5.83 7.92
C ILE A 59 -8.70 -6.24 8.71
N SER A 60 -9.67 -6.87 8.03
CA SER A 60 -10.97 -7.25 8.62
C SER A 60 -10.86 -8.36 9.67
N ASP A 61 -9.77 -9.15 9.65
CA ASP A 61 -9.51 -10.23 10.60
C ASP A 61 -8.92 -9.77 11.95
N ARG A 62 -8.64 -8.48 12.12
CA ARG A 62 -8.01 -7.93 13.32
C ARG A 62 -9.04 -7.31 14.27
N GLU A 63 -9.07 -7.79 15.52
CA GLU A 63 -10.02 -7.37 16.56
C GLU A 63 -9.79 -5.93 17.07
N SER A 64 -8.54 -5.47 17.13
CA SER A 64 -8.17 -4.12 17.56
C SER A 64 -8.08 -3.16 16.39
N LYS A 65 -8.88 -2.09 16.37
CA LYS A 65 -8.73 -0.98 15.39
C LYS A 65 -7.56 -0.05 15.69
N GLU A 66 -7.14 0.02 16.96
CA GLU A 66 -6.00 0.83 17.36
C GLU A 66 -4.72 0.18 16.82
N ASN A 67 -3.86 1.00 16.20
CA ASN A 67 -2.55 0.65 15.65
C ASN A 67 -2.48 -0.19 14.35
N GLN A 68 -3.59 -0.63 13.76
CA GLN A 68 -3.55 -1.44 12.52
C GLN A 68 -2.80 -0.74 11.37
N LEU A 69 -2.95 0.58 11.26
CA LEU A 69 -2.24 1.36 10.26
C LEU A 69 -0.73 1.32 10.48
N ALA A 70 -0.26 1.51 11.72
CA ALA A 70 1.16 1.47 12.05
C ALA A 70 1.74 0.05 11.84
N GLU A 71 1.02 -0.98 12.26
CA GLU A 71 1.41 -2.38 12.08
C GLU A 71 1.57 -2.77 10.60
N TYR A 72 0.84 -2.14 9.69
CA TYR A 72 1.06 -2.27 8.25
C TYR A 72 2.19 -1.36 7.77
N MET A 73 2.16 -0.08 8.13
CA MET A 73 3.02 0.94 7.56
C MET A 73 4.49 0.76 7.94
N ASP A 74 4.79 0.46 9.20
CA ASP A 74 6.17 0.39 9.71
C ASP A 74 7.01 -0.66 8.96
N PRO A 75 6.61 -1.95 8.88
CA PRO A 75 7.42 -2.95 8.18
C PRO A 75 7.54 -2.67 6.67
N VAL A 76 6.47 -2.18 6.04
CA VAL A 76 6.49 -1.87 4.60
C VAL A 76 7.38 -0.65 4.31
N SER A 77 7.24 0.41 5.10
CA SER A 77 8.10 1.59 5.04
C SER A 77 9.57 1.20 5.21
N ASP A 78 9.89 0.39 6.22
CA ASP A 78 11.26 -0.03 6.48
C ASP A 78 11.84 -0.87 5.34
N SER A 79 11.05 -1.78 4.78
CA SER A 79 11.45 -2.57 3.61
C SER A 79 11.74 -1.67 2.41
N LEU A 80 10.85 -0.73 2.10
CA LEU A 80 10.99 0.20 0.97
C LEU A 80 12.16 1.17 1.16
N LYS A 81 12.38 1.69 2.37
CA LYS A 81 13.53 2.54 2.69
C LYS A 81 14.85 1.79 2.54
N ARG A 82 14.91 0.50 2.93
CA ARG A 82 16.11 -0.33 2.71
C ARG A 82 16.38 -0.58 1.23
N GLN A 83 15.33 -0.77 0.44
CA GLN A 83 15.44 -1.09 -0.98
C GLN A 83 15.73 0.14 -1.85
N PHE A 84 15.04 1.27 -1.61
CA PHE A 84 15.05 2.44 -2.48
C PHE A 84 15.68 3.69 -1.84
N GLY A 85 15.95 3.68 -0.52
CA GLY A 85 16.55 4.80 0.17
C GLY A 85 15.78 6.11 -0.02
N ASN A 86 16.48 7.13 -0.53
CA ASN A 86 15.92 8.46 -0.77
C ASN A 86 14.97 8.54 -1.97
N ASP A 87 14.88 7.47 -2.78
CA ASP A 87 13.94 7.42 -3.90
C ASP A 87 12.53 6.99 -3.48
N LEU A 88 12.34 6.53 -2.23
CA LEU A 88 11.03 6.56 -1.57
C LEU A 88 10.73 7.99 -1.12
N VAL A 89 9.88 8.70 -1.87
CA VAL A 89 9.66 10.14 -1.68
C VAL A 89 8.45 10.47 -0.81
N GLY A 90 7.64 9.47 -0.47
CA GLY A 90 6.54 9.65 0.48
C GLY A 90 5.42 8.63 0.31
N TRP A 91 4.29 8.91 0.94
CA TRP A 91 3.12 8.04 0.93
C TRP A 91 1.84 8.88 1.07
N ASP A 92 0.71 8.28 0.72
CA ASP A 92 -0.63 8.81 0.91
C ASP A 92 -1.54 7.62 1.22
N ILE A 93 -1.72 7.35 2.51
CA ILE A 93 -2.32 6.12 3.02
C ILE A 93 -3.36 6.49 4.07
N ALA A 94 -4.53 5.87 3.98
CA ALA A 94 -5.64 6.12 4.88
C ALA A 94 -6.21 4.80 5.42
N SER A 95 -6.71 4.86 6.65
CA SER A 95 -7.49 3.82 7.30
C SER A 95 -8.40 4.46 8.37
N PRO A 96 -9.67 4.03 8.52
CA PRO A 96 -10.37 3.09 7.65
C PRO A 96 -10.80 3.75 6.33
N VAL A 97 -11.07 2.93 5.31
CA VAL A 97 -11.63 3.38 4.03
C VAL A 97 -13.00 2.75 3.78
N TRP A 98 -13.97 3.56 3.34
CA TRP A 98 -15.31 3.10 2.97
C TRP A 98 -15.41 2.88 1.46
N ILE A 99 -15.50 1.62 1.06
CA ILE A 99 -15.68 1.26 -0.35
C ILE A 99 -17.18 1.28 -0.69
N VAL A 100 -17.58 2.19 -1.57
CA VAL A 100 -18.98 2.30 -2.05
C VAL A 100 -19.27 1.32 -3.18
N LYS A 101 -18.26 1.00 -4.01
CA LYS A 101 -18.36 0.05 -5.13
C LYS A 101 -16.99 -0.59 -5.38
N LYS A 102 -16.99 -1.90 -5.62
CA LYS A 102 -15.82 -2.69 -6.03
C LYS A 102 -15.83 -2.93 -7.53
#